data_AF-A0A285P445-F1
#
_entry.id   AF-A0A285P445-F1
#
_cell.length_a   1.000
_cell.length_b   1.000
_cell.length_c   1.000
_cell.angle_alpha   90.00
_cell.angle_beta   90.00
_cell.angle_gamma   90.00
#
_symmetry.space_group_name_H-M   'P 1'
#
loop_
_entity.id
_entity.type
_entity.pdbx_description
1 polymer ?
#
loop_
_entity_poly.entity_id
_entity_poly.type
_entity_poly.pdbx_seq_one_letter_code
_entity_poly.pdbx_strand_id
1 'polypeptide(L)'
;METRHRIVVGDARSMSDLDDDSVELVVTSPPYPMIEMWDGLFAELSPSVGEALDEGDGREAYELMHEALDAVWTEIERVLVEGGIACINVGDATRTVDGSFRVYQNHARVIEAFEELGFEPLPDVLWRKPANSAAKFMGSGMVPPNAYVTLEHEYILVFRNGAESRSFDPGAKRRYEAAYFWEERNRWFTDVWEDVRGEHQALAGEELRDRSAAYPFEIPYRLVNMYSAYGDTVLDPFWGTGTTTLAAMVAGRNSVGVEIEPEFASAFEERVAAAPTISERVASDRLAAHREFVERERADGGTFDYEATHYDVPVRTKQERDILLRAVDDVTATEEGYRASHVAVEGE
;
A
#
# COMPACT_ATOMS: atom_id res chain seq x y z
N MET A 1 -5.04 19.62 12.86
CA MET A 1 -5.48 18.22 13.10
C MET A 1 -4.30 17.48 13.70
N GLU A 2 -4.51 16.43 14.49
CA GLU A 2 -3.42 15.61 15.04
C GLU A 2 -3.66 14.15 14.62
N THR A 3 -2.59 13.44 14.26
CA THR A 3 -2.61 12.00 13.98
C THR A 3 -1.60 11.25 14.84
N ARG A 4 -1.86 9.97 15.07
CA ARG A 4 -1.04 9.06 15.88
C ARG A 4 -0.56 7.90 15.01
N HIS A 5 0.70 7.55 15.20
CA HIS A 5 1.41 6.56 14.40
C HIS A 5 2.11 5.58 15.33
N ARG A 6 1.47 4.45 15.59
CA ARG A 6 1.97 3.41 16.50
C ARG A 6 2.86 2.43 15.74
N ILE A 7 3.97 2.04 16.35
CA ILE A 7 4.87 1.02 15.82
C ILE A 7 5.00 -0.08 16.86
N VAL A 8 4.64 -1.31 16.48
CA VAL A 8 4.67 -2.48 17.34
C VAL A 8 5.77 -3.40 16.81
N VAL A 9 6.78 -3.67 17.64
CA VAL A 9 7.76 -4.71 17.36
C VAL A 9 7.17 -6.04 17.83
N GLY A 10 6.81 -6.91 16.89
CA GLY A 10 6.11 -8.16 17.18
C GLY A 10 5.76 -8.96 15.94
N ASP A 11 5.20 -10.15 16.16
CA ASP A 11 4.76 -11.05 15.10
C ASP A 11 3.29 -10.76 14.74
N ALA A 12 3.04 -10.36 13.50
CA ALA A 12 1.69 -10.01 13.03
C ALA A 12 0.70 -11.18 13.01
N ARG A 13 1.16 -12.43 13.18
CA ARG A 13 0.27 -13.59 13.43
C ARG A 13 -0.47 -13.46 14.78
N SER A 14 -0.07 -12.52 15.62
CA SER A 14 -0.80 -12.12 16.83
C SER A 14 -0.75 -10.62 17.04
N MET A 15 -1.83 -9.92 16.70
CA MET A 15 -2.01 -8.48 16.93
C MET A 15 -2.86 -8.22 18.18
N SER A 16 -2.58 -8.93 19.28
CA SER A 16 -3.34 -8.85 20.54
C SER A 16 -3.36 -7.46 21.20
N ASP A 17 -2.46 -6.57 20.78
CA ASP A 17 -2.39 -5.18 21.18
C ASP A 17 -3.39 -4.26 20.45
N LEU A 18 -4.15 -4.80 19.50
CA LEU A 18 -5.19 -4.12 18.74
C LEU A 18 -6.55 -4.72 19.08
N ASP A 19 -7.50 -3.83 19.37
CA ASP A 19 -8.89 -4.20 19.60
C ASP A 19 -9.54 -4.69 18.29
N ASP A 20 -10.59 -5.48 18.41
CA ASP A 20 -11.45 -5.84 17.28
C ASP A 20 -12.06 -4.57 16.66
N ASP A 21 -12.30 -4.56 15.35
CA ASP A 21 -12.91 -3.42 14.63
C ASP A 21 -12.23 -2.06 14.93
N SER A 22 -10.91 -2.02 15.03
CA SER A 22 -10.14 -0.85 15.47
C SER A 22 -9.42 -0.09 14.35
N VAL A 23 -9.37 -0.64 13.13
CA VAL A 23 -8.75 0.02 11.97
C VAL A 23 -9.70 0.09 10.78
N GLU A 24 -9.61 1.15 9.99
CA GLU A 24 -10.53 1.38 8.86
C GLU A 24 -9.97 0.97 7.50
N LEU A 25 -8.65 0.80 7.41
CA LEU A 25 -7.96 0.44 6.17
C LEU A 25 -6.72 -0.39 6.48
N VAL A 26 -6.49 -1.46 5.72
CA VAL A 26 -5.21 -2.17 5.68
C VAL A 26 -4.52 -1.87 4.36
N VAL A 27 -3.24 -1.51 4.40
CA VAL A 27 -2.39 -1.37 3.21
C VAL A 27 -1.06 -2.01 3.51
N THR A 28 -0.70 -3.07 2.78
CA THR A 28 0.49 -3.85 3.13
C THR A 28 1.05 -4.63 1.94
N SER A 29 2.22 -5.22 2.14
CA SER A 29 2.86 -6.14 1.20
C SER A 29 3.56 -7.24 2.00
N PRO A 30 3.04 -8.48 1.97
CA PRO A 30 3.64 -9.58 2.71
C PRO A 30 5.02 -9.96 2.17
N PRO A 31 5.84 -10.72 2.92
CA PRO A 31 6.92 -11.48 2.31
C PRO A 31 6.32 -12.45 1.29
N TYR A 32 6.76 -12.38 0.02
CA TYR A 32 6.15 -13.15 -1.06
C TYR A 32 6.59 -14.61 -1.03
N PRO A 33 5.67 -15.58 -0.91
CA PRO A 33 6.02 -16.98 -0.98
C PRO A 33 6.78 -17.32 -2.26
N MET A 34 7.77 -18.19 -2.13
CA MET A 34 8.65 -18.69 -3.19
C MET A 34 9.60 -17.66 -3.82
N ILE A 35 9.70 -16.42 -3.32
CA ILE A 35 10.84 -15.56 -3.63
C ILE A 35 12.00 -15.94 -2.70
N GLU A 36 13.15 -16.28 -3.27
CA GLU A 36 14.31 -16.88 -2.57
C GLU A 36 14.80 -16.06 -1.37
N MET A 37 14.70 -14.73 -1.41
CA MET A 37 15.12 -13.87 -0.29
C MET A 37 14.30 -14.11 1.00
N TRP A 38 13.08 -14.66 0.90
CA TRP A 38 12.18 -14.90 2.02
C TRP A 38 12.25 -16.32 2.57
N ASP A 39 13.05 -17.21 1.95
CA ASP A 39 13.13 -18.62 2.38
C ASP A 39 13.56 -18.75 3.84
N GLY A 40 14.58 -17.96 4.25
CA GLY A 40 15.08 -17.96 5.62
C GLY A 40 14.00 -17.53 6.62
N LEU A 41 13.27 -16.45 6.30
CA LEU A 41 12.16 -15.97 7.13
C LEU A 41 11.09 -17.04 7.30
N PHE A 42 10.61 -17.63 6.21
CA PHE A 42 9.55 -18.65 6.30
C PHE A 42 10.02 -19.94 6.98
N ALA A 43 11.28 -20.36 6.79
CA ALA A 43 11.85 -21.50 7.49
C ALA A 43 12.01 -21.25 9.00
N GLU A 44 12.28 -20.01 9.43
CA GLU A 44 12.29 -19.63 10.84
C GLU A 44 10.88 -19.63 11.44
N LEU A 45 9.88 -19.16 10.68
CA LEU A 45 8.47 -19.16 11.10
C LEU A 45 7.88 -20.58 11.16
N SER A 46 8.31 -21.47 10.26
CA SER A 46 7.90 -22.88 10.17
C SER A 46 9.04 -23.74 9.60
N PRO A 47 9.74 -24.54 10.41
CA PRO A 47 10.85 -25.38 9.95
C PRO A 47 10.49 -26.33 8.80
N SER A 48 9.23 -26.75 8.70
CA SER A 48 8.73 -27.61 7.63
C SER A 48 8.84 -26.96 6.24
N VAL A 49 8.85 -25.63 6.15
CA VAL A 49 9.12 -24.92 4.89
C VAL A 49 10.53 -25.24 4.39
N GLY A 50 11.52 -25.17 5.29
CA GLY A 50 12.92 -25.48 4.97
C GLY A 50 13.10 -26.93 4.57
N GLU A 51 12.45 -27.85 5.29
CA GLU A 51 12.45 -29.29 4.96
C GLU A 51 11.87 -29.55 3.56
N ALA A 52 10.72 -28.95 3.22
CA ALA A 52 10.11 -29.09 1.91
C ALA A 52 10.99 -28.53 0.77
N LEU A 53 11.65 -27.39 1.00
CA LEU A 53 12.60 -26.82 0.03
C LEU A 53 13.83 -27.72 -0.17
N ASP A 54 14.40 -28.25 0.91
CA ASP A 54 15.56 -29.16 0.88
C ASP A 54 15.23 -30.49 0.17
N GLU A 55 14.00 -30.98 0.32
CA GLU A 55 13.50 -32.17 -0.37
C GLU A 55 13.11 -31.91 -1.84
N GLY A 56 13.11 -30.65 -2.27
CA GLY A 56 12.74 -30.26 -3.63
C GLY A 56 11.22 -30.19 -3.88
N ASP A 57 10.39 -30.25 -2.83
CA ASP A 57 8.94 -30.09 -2.94
C ASP A 57 8.53 -28.61 -2.88
N GLY A 58 8.72 -27.93 -4.01
CA GLY A 58 8.35 -26.52 -4.12
C GLY A 58 6.84 -26.25 -4.00
N ARG A 59 5.96 -27.25 -4.21
CA ARG A 59 4.52 -27.05 -4.04
C ARG A 59 4.15 -27.07 -2.56
N GLU A 60 4.70 -28.02 -1.81
CA GLU A 60 4.50 -28.08 -0.36
C GLU A 60 5.09 -26.83 0.32
N ALA A 61 6.31 -26.44 -0.03
CA ALA A 61 6.92 -25.21 0.49
C ALA A 61 6.05 -23.98 0.22
N TYR A 62 5.50 -23.85 -0.99
CA TYR A 62 4.58 -22.76 -1.36
C TYR A 62 3.35 -22.71 -0.45
N GLU A 63 2.72 -23.86 -0.18
CA GLU A 63 1.52 -23.90 0.66
C GLU A 63 1.85 -23.58 2.12
N LEU A 64 2.90 -24.20 2.68
CA LEU A 64 3.36 -23.94 4.05
C LEU A 64 3.73 -22.47 4.30
N MET A 65 4.28 -21.79 3.28
CA MET A 65 4.54 -20.34 3.35
C MET A 65 3.22 -19.53 3.40
N HIS A 66 2.20 -19.91 2.63
CA HIS A 66 0.88 -19.26 2.70
C HIS A 66 0.15 -19.55 4.01
N GLU A 67 0.25 -20.76 4.56
CA GLU A 67 -0.30 -21.10 5.88
C GLU A 67 0.27 -20.20 6.99
N ALA A 68 1.55 -19.82 6.89
CA ALA A 68 2.16 -18.86 7.81
C ALA A 68 1.53 -17.45 7.70
N LEU A 69 1.10 -17.05 6.51
CA LEU A 69 0.42 -15.78 6.25
C LEU A 69 -1.07 -15.83 6.63
N ASP A 70 -1.73 -16.99 6.55
CA ASP A 70 -3.16 -17.16 6.86
C ASP A 70 -3.52 -16.72 8.29
N ALA A 71 -2.60 -16.89 9.24
CA ALA A 71 -2.76 -16.38 10.61
C ALA A 71 -2.80 -14.84 10.67
N VAL A 72 -2.06 -14.14 9.80
CA VAL A 72 -2.10 -12.68 9.69
C VAL A 72 -3.39 -12.22 9.01
N TRP A 73 -3.87 -12.94 7.99
CA TRP A 73 -5.16 -12.65 7.35
C TRP A 73 -6.33 -12.77 8.33
N THR A 74 -6.28 -13.77 9.21
CA THR A 74 -7.25 -13.93 10.31
C THR A 74 -7.23 -12.74 11.26
N GLU A 75 -6.05 -12.25 11.65
CA GLU A 75 -5.96 -11.07 12.49
C GLU A 75 -6.40 -9.79 11.76
N ILE A 76 -6.19 -9.68 10.44
CA ILE A 76 -6.73 -8.57 9.63
C ILE A 76 -8.27 -8.58 9.64
N GLU A 77 -8.91 -9.74 9.48
CA GLU A 77 -10.37 -9.88 9.58
C GLU A 77 -10.89 -9.36 10.92
N ARG A 78 -10.25 -9.75 12.02
CA ARG A 78 -10.64 -9.36 13.37
C ARG A 78 -10.54 -7.85 13.62
N VAL A 79 -9.45 -7.22 13.19
CA VAL A 79 -9.17 -5.80 13.54
C VAL A 79 -9.77 -4.79 12.57
N LEU A 80 -10.06 -5.19 11.32
CA LEU A 80 -10.60 -4.29 10.31
C LEU A 80 -12.11 -4.15 10.47
N VAL A 81 -12.60 -2.91 10.58
CA VAL A 81 -14.04 -2.64 10.70
C VAL A 81 -14.87 -3.24 9.57
N GLU A 82 -16.14 -3.58 9.84
CA GLU A 82 -17.12 -3.93 8.80
C GLU A 82 -17.19 -2.84 7.70
N GLY A 83 -17.08 -3.29 6.45
CA GLY A 83 -17.04 -2.44 5.27
C GLY A 83 -15.73 -1.66 5.07
N GLY A 84 -14.73 -1.88 5.94
CA GLY A 84 -13.35 -1.46 5.76
C GLY A 84 -12.69 -2.15 4.57
N ILE A 85 -11.58 -1.60 4.09
CA ILE A 85 -10.88 -2.09 2.90
C ILE A 85 -9.52 -2.67 3.30
N ALA A 86 -9.14 -3.79 2.69
CA ALA A 86 -7.78 -4.32 2.74
C ALA A 86 -7.16 -4.26 1.34
N CYS A 87 -5.98 -3.65 1.24
CA CYS A 87 -5.19 -3.57 0.04
C CYS A 87 -3.88 -4.34 0.21
N ILE A 88 -3.73 -5.45 -0.52
CA ILE A 88 -2.59 -6.36 -0.42
C ILE A 88 -1.77 -6.28 -1.71
N ASN A 89 -0.57 -5.68 -1.64
CA ASN A 89 0.37 -5.68 -2.75
C ASN A 89 1.18 -6.98 -2.76
N VAL A 90 1.01 -7.79 -3.81
CA VAL A 90 1.67 -9.09 -3.93
C VAL A 90 2.07 -9.39 -5.38
N GLY A 91 3.28 -9.92 -5.55
CA GLY A 91 3.79 -10.42 -6.82
C GLY A 91 3.70 -11.94 -6.90
N ASP A 92 3.43 -12.46 -8.10
CA ASP A 92 3.67 -13.87 -8.39
C ASP A 92 5.18 -14.16 -8.42
N ALA A 93 5.55 -15.40 -8.10
CA ALA A 93 6.95 -15.82 -8.07
C ALA A 93 7.23 -16.84 -9.17
N THR A 94 8.21 -16.55 -10.03
CA THR A 94 8.78 -17.58 -10.92
C THR A 94 9.98 -18.22 -10.24
N ARG A 95 9.99 -19.54 -10.08
CA ARG A 95 11.11 -20.25 -9.46
C ARG A 95 11.29 -21.65 -10.03
N THR A 96 12.54 -22.09 -10.10
CA THR A 96 12.91 -23.48 -10.41
C THR A 96 13.19 -24.22 -9.10
N VAL A 97 12.47 -25.30 -8.86
CA VAL A 97 12.72 -26.21 -7.73
C VAL A 97 12.79 -27.63 -8.29
N ASP A 98 13.81 -28.40 -7.87
CA ASP A 98 14.12 -29.75 -8.37
C ASP A 98 14.02 -29.89 -9.92
N GLY A 99 14.61 -28.92 -10.64
CA GLY A 99 14.62 -28.90 -12.10
C GLY A 99 13.29 -28.53 -12.78
N SER A 100 12.24 -28.21 -12.02
CA SER A 100 10.94 -27.77 -12.53
C SER A 100 10.76 -26.27 -12.38
N PHE A 101 10.81 -25.55 -13.50
CA PHE A 101 10.51 -24.11 -13.57
C PHE A 101 9.00 -23.88 -13.67
N ARG A 102 8.46 -23.00 -12.82
CA ARG A 102 7.04 -22.63 -12.85
C ARG A 102 6.79 -21.25 -12.25
N VAL A 103 5.54 -20.81 -12.41
CA VAL A 103 4.98 -19.68 -11.66
C VAL A 103 4.21 -20.21 -10.45
N TYR A 104 4.42 -19.57 -9.31
CA TYR A 104 3.66 -19.71 -8.07
C TYR A 104 2.74 -18.49 -7.97
N GLN A 105 1.43 -18.75 -7.94
CA GLN A 105 0.39 -17.75 -8.12
C GLN A 105 -0.07 -17.16 -6.78
N ASN A 106 0.82 -16.38 -6.16
CA ASN A 106 0.58 -15.79 -4.84
C ASN A 106 -0.73 -14.98 -4.80
N HIS A 107 -1.02 -14.21 -5.85
CA HIS A 107 -2.25 -13.40 -5.90
C HIS A 107 -3.52 -14.25 -5.75
N ALA A 108 -3.58 -15.40 -6.45
CA ALA A 108 -4.75 -16.27 -6.45
C ALA A 108 -4.96 -16.93 -5.08
N ARG A 109 -3.89 -17.42 -4.44
CA ARG A 109 -3.98 -18.05 -3.11
C ARG A 109 -4.35 -17.05 -2.01
N VAL A 110 -3.92 -15.79 -2.13
CA VAL A 110 -4.36 -14.71 -1.22
C VAL A 110 -5.83 -14.36 -1.44
N ILE A 111 -6.32 -14.30 -2.68
CA ILE A 111 -7.75 -14.10 -2.97
C ILE A 111 -8.59 -15.20 -2.32
N GLU A 112 -8.20 -16.47 -2.51
CA GLU A 112 -8.90 -17.61 -1.91
C GLU A 112 -8.96 -17.50 -0.37
N ALA A 113 -7.84 -17.15 0.29
CA ALA A 113 -7.79 -16.98 1.74
C ALA A 113 -8.74 -15.87 2.25
N PHE A 114 -8.75 -14.72 1.58
CA PHE A 114 -9.62 -13.61 1.96
C PHE A 114 -11.11 -13.93 1.73
N GLU A 115 -11.45 -14.60 0.62
CA GLU A 115 -12.83 -15.07 0.37
C GLU A 115 -13.30 -16.07 1.44
N GLU A 116 -12.45 -17.01 1.86
CA GLU A 116 -12.76 -17.97 2.92
C GLU A 116 -12.99 -17.30 4.29
N LEU A 117 -12.33 -16.17 4.54
CA LEU A 117 -12.53 -15.31 5.70
C LEU A 117 -13.77 -14.40 5.59
N GLY A 118 -14.50 -14.43 4.47
CA GLY A 118 -15.74 -13.66 4.28
C GLY A 118 -15.55 -12.24 3.72
N PHE A 119 -14.37 -11.93 3.18
CA PHE A 119 -14.16 -10.71 2.43
C PHE A 119 -14.78 -10.78 1.04
N GLU A 120 -15.23 -9.62 0.55
CA GLU A 120 -15.67 -9.46 -0.84
C GLU A 120 -14.51 -8.91 -1.70
N PRO A 121 -14.03 -9.66 -2.71
CA PRO A 121 -13.04 -9.14 -3.64
C PRO A 121 -13.65 -8.04 -4.51
N LEU A 122 -12.91 -6.94 -4.64
CA LEU A 122 -13.22 -5.81 -5.52
C LEU A 122 -12.27 -5.81 -6.72
N PRO A 123 -12.52 -5.00 -7.77
CA PRO A 123 -11.57 -4.84 -8.85
C PRO A 123 -10.18 -4.48 -8.32
N ASP A 124 -9.19 -5.27 -8.69
CA ASP A 124 -7.79 -5.10 -8.30
C ASP A 124 -7.06 -4.12 -9.23
N VAL A 125 -5.83 -3.77 -8.87
CA VAL A 125 -4.96 -2.94 -9.69
C VAL A 125 -3.73 -3.72 -10.08
N LEU A 126 -3.43 -3.75 -11.38
CA LEU A 126 -2.16 -4.22 -11.92
C LEU A 126 -1.17 -3.06 -11.87
N TRP A 127 -0.27 -3.09 -10.87
CA TRP A 127 0.85 -2.16 -10.85
C TRP A 127 1.94 -2.68 -11.80
N ARG A 128 1.99 -2.10 -12.99
CA ARG A 128 3.00 -2.42 -13.99
C ARG A 128 4.27 -1.66 -13.69
N LYS A 129 5.30 -2.36 -13.23
CA LYS A 129 6.60 -1.76 -12.96
C LYS A 129 7.18 -1.22 -14.27
N PRO A 130 7.55 0.07 -14.36
CA PRO A 130 8.18 0.60 -15.55
C PRO A 130 9.44 -0.21 -15.83
N ALA A 131 9.51 -0.77 -17.04
CA ALA A 131 10.54 -1.74 -17.36
C ALA A 131 11.91 -1.08 -17.46
N ASN A 132 12.78 -1.33 -16.47
CA ASN A 132 14.20 -0.96 -16.54
C ASN A 132 15.03 -1.95 -17.39
N SER A 133 14.44 -3.10 -17.76
CA SER A 133 15.08 -4.14 -18.57
C SER A 133 14.46 -4.21 -19.97
N ALA A 134 15.32 -4.19 -21.00
CA ALA A 134 14.94 -4.47 -22.38
C ALA A 134 14.65 -5.97 -22.63
N ALA A 135 15.05 -6.86 -21.71
CA ALA A 135 14.79 -8.28 -21.81
C ALA A 135 13.36 -8.59 -21.32
N LYS A 136 12.49 -8.94 -22.26
CA LYS A 136 11.06 -9.20 -22.09
C LYS A 136 10.73 -10.70 -22.17
N PHE A 137 11.70 -11.55 -21.82
CA PHE A 137 11.58 -13.00 -21.94
C PHE A 137 12.40 -13.74 -20.88
N MET A 138 11.95 -14.95 -20.53
CA MET A 138 12.70 -15.96 -19.79
C MET A 138 12.94 -17.20 -20.68
N GLY A 139 14.03 -17.94 -20.49
CA GLY A 139 14.31 -19.18 -21.24
C GLY A 139 15.12 -18.99 -22.53
N SER A 140 14.76 -19.68 -23.62
CA SER A 140 15.60 -19.85 -24.84
C SER A 140 15.73 -18.60 -25.74
N GLY A 141 15.40 -17.42 -25.23
CA GLY A 141 15.56 -16.16 -25.94
C GLY A 141 14.75 -16.07 -27.22
N MET A 142 15.41 -15.85 -28.35
CA MET A 142 14.75 -15.64 -29.64
C MET A 142 14.34 -16.95 -30.33
N VAL A 143 14.57 -18.11 -29.71
CA VAL A 143 14.37 -19.42 -30.34
C VAL A 143 13.12 -20.09 -29.74
N PRO A 144 12.04 -20.27 -30.51
CA PRO A 144 10.87 -21.03 -30.09
C PRO A 144 11.19 -22.51 -29.83
N PRO A 145 10.42 -23.23 -28.98
CA PRO A 145 9.19 -22.78 -28.33
C PRO A 145 9.35 -22.33 -26.86
N ASN A 146 10.56 -22.30 -26.31
CA ASN A 146 10.80 -22.21 -24.86
C ASN A 146 11.22 -20.82 -24.36
N ALA A 147 10.67 -19.77 -24.99
CA ALA A 147 10.76 -18.40 -24.50
C ALA A 147 9.43 -18.04 -23.82
N TYR A 148 9.48 -17.63 -22.56
CA TYR A 148 8.32 -17.34 -21.72
C TYR A 148 8.19 -15.85 -21.45
N VAL A 149 6.96 -15.38 -21.24
CA VAL A 149 6.69 -14.00 -20.82
C VAL A 149 7.29 -13.72 -19.44
N THR A 150 7.83 -12.52 -19.23
CA THR A 150 8.30 -12.05 -17.92
C THR A 150 7.15 -11.52 -17.07
N LEU A 151 7.26 -11.64 -15.75
CA LEU A 151 6.39 -10.93 -14.82
C LEU A 151 6.77 -9.44 -14.82
N GLU A 152 5.84 -8.57 -15.19
CA GLU A 152 6.07 -7.11 -15.29
C GLU A 152 5.20 -6.31 -14.34
N HIS A 153 4.33 -6.99 -13.60
CA HIS A 153 3.38 -6.37 -12.71
C HIS A 153 3.36 -7.08 -11.37
N GLU A 154 2.92 -6.33 -10.38
CA GLU A 154 2.40 -6.86 -9.13
C GLU A 154 0.90 -6.58 -9.08
N TYR A 155 0.20 -7.36 -8.27
CA TYR A 155 -1.22 -7.16 -7.99
C TYR A 155 -1.35 -6.34 -6.72
N ILE A 156 -2.19 -5.32 -6.76
CA ILE A 156 -2.74 -4.70 -5.56
C ILE A 156 -4.16 -5.22 -5.45
N LEU A 157 -4.30 -6.29 -4.67
CA LEU A 157 -5.59 -6.91 -4.40
C LEU A 157 -6.39 -6.00 -3.47
N VAL A 158 -7.68 -5.83 -3.77
CA VAL A 158 -8.56 -4.96 -3.00
C VAL A 158 -9.74 -5.78 -2.50
N PHE A 159 -9.90 -5.82 -1.19
CA PHE A 159 -10.96 -6.57 -0.52
C PHE A 159 -11.78 -5.64 0.36
N ARG A 160 -13.08 -5.88 0.47
CA ARG A 160 -13.93 -5.26 1.48
C ARG A 160 -14.26 -6.28 2.58
N ASN A 161 -14.14 -5.87 3.84
CA ASN A 161 -14.56 -6.71 4.95
C ASN A 161 -16.10 -6.81 4.97
N GLY A 162 -16.63 -7.99 4.68
CA GLY A 162 -18.06 -8.22 4.58
C GLY A 162 -18.77 -7.60 3.36
N ALA A 163 -20.08 -7.81 3.30
CA ALA A 163 -20.93 -7.45 2.16
C ALA A 163 -21.32 -5.96 2.14
N GLU A 164 -21.34 -5.31 3.29
CA GLU A 164 -21.84 -3.94 3.44
C GLU A 164 -20.71 -2.92 3.29
N SER A 165 -21.01 -1.77 2.68
CA SER A 165 -20.05 -0.67 2.57
C SER A 165 -20.03 0.18 3.84
N ARG A 166 -18.83 0.62 4.27
CA ARG A 166 -18.73 1.61 5.34
C ARG A 166 -19.49 2.89 5.00
N SER A 167 -20.26 3.40 5.96
CA SER A 167 -21.09 4.60 5.79
C SER A 167 -20.55 5.78 6.60
N PHE A 168 -20.97 6.99 6.23
CA PHE A 168 -20.65 8.22 6.93
C PHE A 168 -21.93 9.04 7.09
N ASP A 169 -22.01 9.81 8.16
CA ASP A 169 -23.07 10.79 8.31
C ASP A 169 -23.09 11.77 7.12
N PRO A 170 -24.28 12.14 6.61
CA PRO A 170 -24.40 13.16 5.57
C PRO A 170 -23.67 14.45 5.97
N GLY A 171 -22.76 14.92 5.13
CA GLY A 171 -21.98 16.13 5.40
C GLY A 171 -20.79 15.94 6.35
N ALA A 172 -20.36 14.71 6.62
CA ALA A 172 -19.16 14.43 7.43
C ALA A 172 -17.92 15.16 6.85
N LYS A 173 -17.56 16.30 7.47
CA LYS A 173 -16.55 17.24 6.96
C LYS A 173 -15.22 16.56 6.62
N ARG A 174 -14.75 15.66 7.50
CA ARG A 174 -13.50 14.91 7.32
C ARG A 174 -13.45 14.07 6.03
N ARG A 175 -14.61 13.65 5.51
CA ARG A 175 -14.73 12.88 4.25
C ARG A 175 -14.64 13.79 3.04
N TYR A 176 -15.35 14.92 3.05
CA TYR A 176 -15.33 15.86 1.92
C TYR A 176 -14.01 16.64 1.83
N GLU A 177 -13.43 17.01 2.97
CA GLU A 177 -12.09 17.62 3.02
C GLU A 177 -11.00 16.68 2.48
N ALA A 178 -11.16 15.37 2.69
CA ALA A 178 -10.21 14.35 2.25
C ALA A 178 -10.43 13.89 0.80
N ALA A 179 -11.35 14.52 0.06
CA ALA A 179 -11.62 14.16 -1.33
C ALA A 179 -10.42 14.47 -2.25
N TYR A 180 -10.53 14.02 -3.49
CA TYR A 180 -9.54 14.16 -4.55
C TYR A 180 -10.16 14.87 -5.75
N PHE A 181 -9.31 15.54 -6.54
CA PHE A 181 -9.77 16.22 -7.75
C PHE A 181 -10.27 15.21 -8.80
N TRP A 182 -11.11 15.67 -9.72
CA TRP A 182 -11.75 14.81 -10.73
C TRP A 182 -10.75 13.99 -11.56
N GLU A 183 -9.67 14.62 -12.02
CA GLU A 183 -8.62 13.99 -12.81
C GLU A 183 -7.77 13.02 -11.98
N GLU A 184 -7.53 13.34 -10.69
CA GLU A 184 -6.88 12.43 -9.76
C GLU A 184 -7.70 11.16 -9.58
N ARG A 185 -9.03 11.29 -9.40
CA ARG A 185 -9.92 10.13 -9.32
C ARG A 185 -9.76 9.25 -10.55
N ASN A 186 -9.85 9.81 -11.76
CA ASN A 186 -9.81 9.01 -12.98
C ASN A 186 -8.44 8.36 -13.20
N ARG A 187 -7.37 8.98 -12.69
CA ARG A 187 -6.02 8.43 -12.71
C ARG A 187 -5.82 7.32 -11.67
N TRP A 188 -6.40 7.44 -10.48
CA TRP A 188 -6.20 6.48 -9.39
C TRP A 188 -7.14 5.28 -9.47
N PHE A 189 -8.39 5.48 -9.89
CA PHE A 189 -9.42 4.42 -9.99
C PHE A 189 -9.42 3.72 -11.36
N THR A 190 -8.24 3.49 -11.93
CA THR A 190 -8.02 2.62 -13.09
C THR A 190 -7.34 1.34 -12.64
N ASP A 191 -7.63 0.24 -13.31
CA ASP A 191 -7.15 -1.12 -13.03
C ASP A 191 -5.68 -1.37 -13.45
N VAL A 192 -5.02 -0.42 -14.10
CA VAL A 192 -3.61 -0.53 -14.51
C VAL A 192 -2.85 0.74 -14.17
N TRP A 193 -1.87 0.62 -13.28
CA TRP A 193 -0.98 1.72 -12.92
C TRP A 193 0.39 1.54 -13.59
N GLU A 194 0.69 2.38 -14.58
CA GLU A 194 1.98 2.41 -15.29
C GLU A 194 2.85 3.63 -14.91
N ASP A 195 2.26 4.58 -14.18
CA ASP A 195 2.85 5.88 -13.89
C ASP A 195 3.55 5.95 -12.52
N VAL A 196 3.47 4.87 -11.74
CA VAL A 196 4.18 4.71 -10.48
C VAL A 196 5.52 4.02 -10.74
N ARG A 197 6.60 4.78 -10.66
CA ARG A 197 7.96 4.23 -10.82
C ARG A 197 8.44 3.55 -9.55
N GLY A 198 9.18 2.45 -9.71
CA GLY A 198 9.91 1.85 -8.60
C GLY A 198 10.89 2.86 -8.00
N GLU A 199 10.87 3.06 -6.68
CA GLU A 199 11.88 3.86 -6.00
C GLU A 199 13.09 2.99 -5.68
N HIS A 200 14.29 3.46 -6.05
CA HIS A 200 15.53 2.91 -5.50
C HIS A 200 15.69 3.55 -4.12
N GLN A 201 15.21 2.88 -3.06
CA GLN A 201 15.35 3.40 -1.70
C GLN A 201 16.83 3.57 -1.34
N ALA A 202 17.21 4.78 -0.95
CA ALA A 202 18.56 5.07 -0.48
C ALA A 202 18.73 4.67 1.00
N LEU A 203 18.50 3.40 1.35
CA LEU A 203 18.72 2.90 2.71
C LEU A 203 20.21 2.91 3.06
N ALA A 204 20.55 3.27 4.30
CA ALA A 204 21.90 3.15 4.84
C ALA A 204 22.20 1.68 5.19
N GLY A 205 23.24 1.11 4.59
CA GLY A 205 23.64 -0.30 4.75
C GLY A 205 23.14 -1.20 3.62
N GLU A 206 24.04 -1.96 3.00
CA GLU A 206 23.71 -2.89 1.89
C GLU A 206 22.72 -3.98 2.35
N GLU A 207 22.85 -4.49 3.58
CA GLU A 207 21.99 -5.58 4.11
C GLU A 207 20.52 -5.20 4.35
N LEU A 208 20.22 -3.98 4.83
CA LEU A 208 18.83 -3.50 4.99
C LEU A 208 18.18 -3.21 3.64
N ARG A 209 19.01 -2.83 2.65
CA ARG A 209 18.56 -2.51 1.30
C ARG A 209 18.25 -3.79 0.50
N ASP A 210 19.00 -4.86 0.74
CA ASP A 210 18.77 -6.18 0.13
C ASP A 210 17.57 -6.92 0.76
N ARG A 211 17.21 -6.62 2.02
CA ARG A 211 16.04 -7.19 2.72
C ARG A 211 14.76 -6.35 2.63
N SER A 212 14.84 -5.10 2.18
CA SER A 212 13.67 -4.22 2.06
C SER A 212 13.03 -4.34 0.66
N ALA A 213 12.05 -5.23 0.51
CA ALA A 213 11.19 -5.28 -0.68
C ALA A 213 10.06 -4.23 -0.63
N ALA A 214 10.30 -3.07 -0.01
CA ALA A 214 9.28 -2.06 0.20
C ALA A 214 8.82 -1.44 -1.14
N TYR A 215 7.50 -1.33 -1.32
CA TYR A 215 6.92 -0.66 -2.48
C TYR A 215 7.15 0.88 -2.44
N PRO A 216 7.02 1.58 -3.59
CA PRO A 216 7.14 3.04 -3.67
C PRO A 216 6.09 3.77 -2.83
N PHE A 217 6.44 4.91 -2.23
CA PHE A 217 5.55 5.76 -1.43
C PHE A 217 4.20 6.10 -2.11
N GLU A 218 4.22 6.30 -3.42
CA GLU A 218 3.03 6.66 -4.20
C GLU A 218 1.93 5.59 -4.14
N ILE A 219 2.28 4.30 -4.02
CA ILE A 219 1.29 3.20 -3.94
C ILE A 219 0.43 3.33 -2.68
N PRO A 220 0.98 3.23 -1.45
CA PRO A 220 0.18 3.34 -0.24
C PRO A 220 -0.44 4.74 -0.14
N TYR A 221 0.22 5.80 -0.61
CA TYR A 221 -0.36 7.14 -0.57
C TYR A 221 -1.66 7.22 -1.41
N ARG A 222 -1.70 6.65 -2.62
CA ARG A 222 -2.93 6.55 -3.40
C ARG A 222 -3.99 5.74 -2.66
N LEU A 223 -3.66 4.54 -2.21
CA LEU A 223 -4.60 3.63 -1.55
C LEU A 223 -5.21 4.24 -0.29
N VAL A 224 -4.39 4.92 0.52
CA VAL A 224 -4.86 5.66 1.70
C VAL A 224 -5.83 6.76 1.31
N ASN A 225 -5.55 7.54 0.27
CA ASN A 225 -6.48 8.58 -0.18
C ASN A 225 -7.76 8.02 -0.83
N MET A 226 -7.67 6.87 -1.50
CA MET A 226 -8.81 6.23 -2.17
C MET A 226 -9.81 5.62 -1.19
N TYR A 227 -9.31 4.97 -0.12
CA TYR A 227 -10.13 4.08 0.72
C TYR A 227 -10.28 4.52 2.19
N SER A 228 -9.74 5.68 2.56
CA SER A 228 -9.91 6.25 3.91
C SER A 228 -10.26 7.73 3.88
N ALA A 229 -10.70 8.28 5.02
CA ALA A 229 -10.92 9.70 5.26
C ALA A 229 -9.94 10.23 6.33
N TYR A 230 -9.83 11.55 6.47
CA TYR A 230 -8.96 12.12 7.51
C TYR A 230 -9.30 11.57 8.90
N GLY A 231 -8.24 11.22 9.65
CA GLY A 231 -8.34 10.64 10.99
C GLY A 231 -8.72 9.16 11.08
N ASP A 232 -8.98 8.48 9.96
CA ASP A 232 -9.04 7.01 9.94
C ASP A 232 -7.65 6.42 10.26
N THR A 233 -7.62 5.16 10.69
CA THR A 233 -6.42 4.40 11.05
C THR A 233 -6.07 3.38 9.97
N VAL A 234 -4.81 3.43 9.52
CA VAL A 234 -4.25 2.54 8.50
C VAL A 234 -3.32 1.52 9.15
N LEU A 235 -3.60 0.23 8.95
CA LEU A 235 -2.76 -0.87 9.43
C LEU A 235 -1.81 -1.38 8.35
N ASP A 236 -0.58 -1.67 8.74
CA ASP A 236 0.40 -2.42 7.96
C ASP A 236 1.01 -3.54 8.83
N PRO A 237 0.58 -4.81 8.69
CA PRO A 237 1.11 -5.92 9.46
C PRO A 237 2.50 -6.40 8.99
N PHE A 238 3.01 -5.89 7.87
CA PHE A 238 4.33 -6.20 7.33
C PHE A 238 5.09 -4.89 7.11
N TRP A 239 5.25 -4.14 8.21
CA TRP A 239 5.58 -2.72 8.18
C TRP A 239 6.91 -2.41 7.49
N GLY A 240 7.90 -3.31 7.61
CA GLY A 240 9.20 -3.20 7.00
C GLY A 240 9.84 -1.87 7.34
N THR A 241 10.04 -1.03 6.33
CA THR A 241 10.69 0.28 6.49
C THR A 241 9.73 1.45 6.76
N GLY A 242 8.46 1.17 7.00
CA GLY A 242 7.44 2.14 7.41
C GLY A 242 6.85 3.01 6.30
N THR A 243 6.96 2.59 5.02
CA THR A 243 6.43 3.35 3.87
C THR A 243 4.93 3.66 4.04
N THR A 244 4.12 2.70 4.50
CA THR A 244 2.67 2.89 4.72
C THR A 244 2.39 3.88 5.83
N THR A 245 3.14 3.81 6.94
CA THR A 245 3.02 4.77 8.04
C THR A 245 3.37 6.18 7.57
N LEU A 246 4.43 6.34 6.79
CA LEU A 246 4.77 7.64 6.19
C LEU A 246 3.66 8.14 5.26
N ALA A 247 3.12 7.28 4.41
CA ALA A 247 2.02 7.63 3.51
C ALA A 247 0.74 8.03 4.26
N ALA A 248 0.37 7.29 5.31
CA ALA A 248 -0.75 7.60 6.18
C ALA A 248 -0.54 8.94 6.92
N MET A 249 0.67 9.17 7.44
CA MET A 249 1.06 10.44 8.06
C MET A 249 0.93 11.58 7.06
N VAL A 250 1.55 11.51 5.88
CA VAL A 250 1.45 12.55 4.85
C VAL A 250 0.01 12.78 4.39
N ALA A 251 -0.81 11.72 4.33
CA ALA A 251 -2.22 11.82 4.00
C ALA A 251 -3.11 12.25 5.17
N GLY A 252 -2.59 12.53 6.37
CA GLY A 252 -3.40 12.97 7.50
C GLY A 252 -4.33 11.89 8.09
N ARG A 253 -3.88 10.64 8.07
CA ARG A 253 -4.52 9.48 8.72
C ARG A 253 -3.67 9.02 9.91
N ASN A 254 -4.26 8.30 10.85
CA ASN A 254 -3.51 7.55 11.86
C ASN A 254 -2.89 6.30 11.22
N SER A 255 -1.93 5.68 11.90
CA SER A 255 -1.45 4.36 11.47
C SER A 255 -0.99 3.47 12.61
N VAL A 256 -0.99 2.18 12.34
CA VAL A 256 -0.37 1.14 13.14
C VAL A 256 0.49 0.28 12.22
N GLY A 257 1.76 0.10 12.57
CA GLY A 257 2.67 -0.81 11.90
C GLY A 257 3.09 -1.95 12.81
N VAL A 258 3.12 -3.19 12.30
CA VAL A 258 3.69 -4.34 13.01
C VAL A 258 4.94 -4.82 12.25
N GLU A 259 6.04 -4.98 12.97
CA GLU A 259 7.33 -5.41 12.41
C GLU A 259 7.99 -6.45 13.30
N ILE A 260 8.40 -7.57 12.73
CA ILE A 260 9.01 -8.67 13.49
C ILE A 260 10.49 -8.40 13.80
N GLU A 261 11.19 -7.67 12.92
CA GLU A 261 12.61 -7.36 13.05
C GLU A 261 12.82 -5.94 13.63
N PRO A 262 13.27 -5.79 14.90
CA PRO A 262 13.41 -4.49 15.56
C PRO A 262 14.37 -3.52 14.86
N GLU A 263 15.28 -4.02 14.03
CA GLU A 263 16.29 -3.25 13.31
C GLU A 263 15.65 -2.25 12.33
N PHE A 264 14.52 -2.60 11.71
CA PHE A 264 13.83 -1.71 10.78
C PHE A 264 13.18 -0.51 11.47
N ALA A 265 12.76 -0.64 12.73
CA ALA A 265 12.18 0.46 13.51
C ALA A 265 13.14 1.65 13.63
N SER A 266 14.44 1.39 13.76
CA SER A 266 15.47 2.42 13.84
C SER A 266 15.64 3.21 12.53
N ALA A 267 15.46 2.55 11.39
CA ALA A 267 15.60 3.16 10.06
C ALA A 267 14.44 4.12 9.71
N PHE A 268 13.36 4.11 10.50
CA PHE A 268 12.19 4.94 10.26
C PHE A 268 12.36 6.38 10.76
N GLU A 269 13.21 6.61 11.77
CA GLU A 269 13.44 7.95 12.35
C GLU A 269 13.81 8.99 11.28
N GLU A 270 14.73 8.64 10.38
CA GLU A 270 15.17 9.53 9.28
C GLU A 270 14.04 9.83 8.30
N ARG A 271 13.15 8.86 8.03
CA ARG A 271 12.02 9.04 7.10
C ARG A 271 10.95 9.95 7.70
N VAL A 272 10.66 9.80 8.98
CA VAL A 272 9.67 10.63 9.68
C VAL A 272 10.08 12.10 9.69
N ALA A 273 11.37 12.39 9.87
CA ALA A 273 11.88 13.76 9.84
C ALA A 273 11.63 14.47 8.50
N ALA A 274 11.46 13.71 7.40
CA ALA A 274 11.13 14.26 6.09
C ALA A 274 9.62 14.45 5.84
N ALA A 275 8.74 13.98 6.75
CA ALA A 275 7.29 14.02 6.55
C ALA A 275 6.72 15.43 6.31
N PRO A 276 7.13 16.51 7.02
CA PRO A 276 6.69 17.87 6.72
C PRO A 276 6.98 18.25 5.27
N THR A 277 8.25 18.18 4.85
CA THR A 277 8.68 18.50 3.48
C THR A 277 7.98 17.65 2.42
N ILE A 278 7.81 16.34 2.67
CA ILE A 278 7.13 15.45 1.72
C ILE A 278 5.66 15.86 1.58
N SER A 279 4.97 16.13 2.70
CA SER A 279 3.55 16.48 2.69
C SER A 279 3.26 17.84 2.04
N GLU A 280 4.10 18.85 2.29
CA GLU A 280 4.02 20.15 1.61
C GLU A 280 4.20 20.00 0.11
N ARG A 281 5.24 19.27 -0.32
CA ARG A 281 5.50 19.00 -1.73
C ARG A 281 4.32 18.27 -2.38
N VAL A 282 3.82 17.20 -1.76
CA VAL A 282 2.69 16.43 -2.29
C VAL A 282 1.45 17.30 -2.44
N ALA A 283 1.12 18.14 -1.45
CA ALA A 283 -0.03 19.03 -1.56
C ALA A 283 0.15 20.09 -2.67
N SER A 284 1.35 20.69 -2.77
CA SER A 284 1.70 21.63 -3.83
C SER A 284 1.59 20.99 -5.22
N ASP A 285 2.16 19.80 -5.40
CA ASP A 285 2.15 19.07 -6.67
C ASP A 285 0.73 18.72 -7.10
N ARG A 286 -0.15 18.33 -6.14
CA ARG A 286 -1.57 18.08 -6.42
C ARG A 286 -2.29 19.34 -6.90
N LEU A 287 -2.08 20.48 -6.25
CA LEU A 287 -2.69 21.76 -6.69
C LEU A 287 -2.14 22.22 -8.05
N ALA A 288 -0.83 22.07 -8.28
CA ALA A 288 -0.21 22.41 -9.56
C ALA A 288 -0.77 21.53 -10.69
N ALA A 289 -0.84 20.20 -10.49
CA ALA A 289 -1.41 19.27 -11.46
C ALA A 289 -2.88 19.59 -11.77
N HIS A 290 -3.66 20.00 -10.77
CA HIS A 290 -5.04 20.43 -10.98
C HIS A 290 -5.13 21.72 -11.81
N ARG A 291 -4.29 22.72 -11.52
CA ARG A 291 -4.22 23.96 -12.33
C ARG A 291 -3.88 23.65 -13.79
N GLU A 292 -2.89 22.78 -14.03
CA GLU A 292 -2.53 22.33 -15.38
C GLU A 292 -3.68 21.58 -16.08
N PHE A 293 -4.43 20.76 -15.35
CA PHE A 293 -5.63 20.10 -15.86
C PHE A 293 -6.70 21.13 -16.27
N VAL A 294 -6.97 22.13 -15.43
CA VAL A 294 -7.93 23.20 -15.72
C VAL A 294 -7.55 23.98 -16.98
N GLU A 295 -6.28 24.35 -17.11
CA GLU A 295 -5.77 25.06 -18.30
C GLU A 295 -5.94 24.23 -19.58
N ARG A 296 -5.55 22.95 -19.54
CA ARG A 296 -5.70 22.03 -20.67
C ARG A 296 -7.16 21.86 -21.06
N GLU A 297 -8.03 21.59 -20.10
CA GLU A 297 -9.45 21.39 -20.38
C GLU A 297 -10.12 22.65 -20.94
N ARG A 298 -9.78 23.84 -20.44
CA ARG A 298 -10.28 25.10 -21.01
C ARG A 298 -9.79 25.32 -22.44
N ALA A 299 -8.54 24.96 -22.75
CA ALA A 299 -8.01 25.02 -24.11
C ALA A 299 -8.78 24.09 -25.07
N ASP A 300 -9.25 22.95 -24.57
CA ASP A 300 -10.05 21.97 -25.31
C ASP A 300 -11.57 22.27 -25.30
N GLY A 301 -11.98 23.42 -24.74
CA GLY A 301 -13.39 23.85 -24.69
C GLY A 301 -14.21 23.23 -23.55
N GLY A 302 -13.55 22.59 -22.58
CA GLY A 302 -14.13 22.09 -21.35
C GLY A 302 -14.65 23.19 -20.43
N THR A 303 -15.62 22.83 -19.59
CA THR A 303 -16.28 23.73 -18.63
C THR A 303 -16.20 23.19 -17.21
N PHE A 304 -16.30 24.10 -16.25
CA PHE A 304 -16.27 23.83 -14.81
C PHE A 304 -17.48 24.52 -14.18
N ASP A 305 -18.26 23.77 -13.40
CA ASP A 305 -19.54 24.23 -12.85
C ASP A 305 -19.43 24.77 -11.42
N TYR A 306 -18.26 24.64 -10.79
CA TYR A 306 -18.05 24.95 -9.38
C TYR A 306 -16.66 25.58 -9.15
N GLU A 307 -16.50 26.22 -8.00
CA GLU A 307 -15.23 26.77 -7.51
C GLU A 307 -14.85 26.08 -6.20
N ALA A 308 -13.57 25.78 -6.02
CA ALA A 308 -13.07 25.27 -4.75
C ALA A 308 -13.23 26.32 -3.64
N THR A 309 -13.62 25.88 -2.45
CA THR A 309 -13.85 26.76 -1.30
C THR A 309 -12.53 27.28 -0.71
N HIS A 310 -11.46 26.48 -0.82
CA HIS A 310 -10.18 26.73 -0.15
C HIS A 310 -9.04 27.15 -1.08
N TYR A 311 -9.25 27.08 -2.40
CA TYR A 311 -8.23 27.30 -3.42
C TYR A 311 -8.83 28.12 -4.57
N ASP A 312 -8.05 29.03 -5.16
CA ASP A 312 -8.49 29.85 -6.30
C ASP A 312 -8.42 29.05 -7.62
N VAL A 313 -9.18 27.95 -7.68
CA VAL A 313 -9.27 27.04 -8.84
C VAL A 313 -10.71 26.53 -9.02
N PRO A 314 -11.17 26.39 -10.27
CA PRO A 314 -12.48 25.83 -10.57
C PRO A 314 -12.44 24.29 -10.49
N VAL A 315 -13.57 23.67 -10.14
CA VAL A 315 -13.69 22.21 -10.00
C VAL A 315 -14.92 21.68 -10.74
N ARG A 316 -14.92 20.38 -11.10
CA ARG A 316 -15.97 19.80 -11.96
C ARG A 316 -17.24 19.45 -11.24
N THR A 317 -17.14 19.04 -9.98
CA THR A 317 -18.26 18.53 -9.21
C THR A 317 -18.43 19.28 -7.91
N LYS A 318 -19.66 19.25 -7.39
CA LYS A 318 -19.97 19.81 -6.07
C LYS A 318 -19.15 19.15 -4.94
N GLN A 319 -18.73 17.89 -5.11
CA GLN A 319 -18.00 17.12 -4.09
C GLN A 319 -16.56 17.60 -3.90
N GLU A 320 -15.97 18.20 -4.93
CA GLU A 320 -14.59 18.73 -4.90
C GLU A 320 -14.48 20.07 -4.17
N ARG A 321 -15.61 20.78 -3.96
CA ARG A 321 -15.60 22.15 -3.42
C ARG A 321 -14.93 22.25 -2.06
N ASP A 322 -15.12 21.25 -1.21
CA ASP A 322 -14.67 21.29 0.18
C ASP A 322 -13.32 20.59 0.38
N ILE A 323 -12.63 20.19 -0.69
CA ILE A 323 -11.28 19.62 -0.61
C ILE A 323 -10.39 20.58 0.17
N LEU A 324 -9.73 20.05 1.21
CA LEU A 324 -8.80 20.78 2.04
C LEU A 324 -7.57 19.91 2.25
N LEU A 325 -6.52 20.19 1.48
CA LEU A 325 -5.23 19.53 1.61
C LEU A 325 -4.58 19.92 2.92
N ARG A 326 -3.98 18.93 3.57
CA ARG A 326 -3.27 19.08 4.84
C ARG A 326 -1.82 18.71 4.64
N ALA A 327 -0.94 19.47 5.28
CA ALA A 327 0.47 19.15 5.39
C ALA A 327 0.82 18.94 6.86
N VAL A 328 1.78 18.04 7.09
CA VAL A 328 2.40 17.80 8.39
C VAL A 328 3.19 19.07 8.75
N ASP A 329 2.89 19.62 9.92
CA ASP A 329 3.52 20.82 10.47
C ASP A 329 4.71 20.44 11.38
N ASP A 330 4.47 19.48 12.29
CA ASP A 330 5.49 18.98 13.21
C ASP A 330 5.27 17.49 13.50
N VAL A 331 6.36 16.78 13.80
CA VAL A 331 6.30 15.38 14.23
C VAL A 331 7.12 15.17 15.50
N THR A 332 6.49 14.59 16.50
CA THR A 332 7.10 14.30 17.81
C THR A 332 7.10 12.81 18.09
N ALA A 333 8.24 12.30 18.57
CA ALA A 333 8.33 10.94 19.07
C ALA A 333 7.53 10.79 20.37
N THR A 334 6.98 9.60 20.58
CA THR A 334 6.22 9.17 21.75
C THR A 334 6.70 7.79 22.19
N GLU A 335 6.23 7.30 23.34
CA GLU A 335 6.62 5.96 23.83
C GLU A 335 6.23 4.82 22.87
N GLU A 336 5.15 4.99 22.09
CA GLU A 336 4.58 3.95 21.23
C GLU A 336 4.80 4.21 19.73
N GLY A 337 5.56 5.25 19.36
CA GLY A 337 5.76 5.67 17.97
C GLY A 337 5.78 7.19 17.84
N TYR A 338 4.90 7.78 17.02
CA TYR A 338 4.92 9.20 16.69
C TYR A 338 3.56 9.88 16.75
N ARG A 339 3.59 11.20 16.92
CA ARG A 339 2.45 12.10 16.81
C ARG A 339 2.76 13.20 15.82
N ALA A 340 1.88 13.42 14.85
CA ALA A 340 2.02 14.46 13.84
C ALA A 340 0.91 15.51 13.98
N SER A 341 1.29 16.79 13.98
CA SER A 341 0.36 17.91 13.81
C SER A 341 0.22 18.24 12.33
N HIS A 342 -0.97 18.71 11.95
CA HIS A 342 -1.29 19.04 10.56
C HIS A 342 -1.94 20.41 10.45
N VAL A 343 -1.47 21.18 9.49
CA VAL A 343 -2.02 22.48 9.10
C VAL A 343 -2.72 22.38 7.75
N ALA A 344 -3.64 23.31 7.49
CA ALA A 344 -4.22 23.44 6.16
C ALA A 344 -3.19 24.06 5.22
N VAL A 345 -3.07 23.52 4.01
CA VAL A 345 -2.22 24.11 2.97
C VAL A 345 -2.96 25.31 2.38
N GLU A 346 -2.30 26.47 2.38
CA GLU A 346 -2.85 27.69 1.82
C GLU A 346 -2.86 27.64 0.28
N GLY A 347 -3.90 28.19 -0.35
CA GLY A 347 -3.91 28.41 -1.78
C GLY A 347 -3.06 29.64 -2.12
N GLU A 348 -1.96 29.44 -2.84
CA GLU A 348 -1.20 30.52 -3.48
C GLU A 348 -2.00 31.22 -4.59
#